data_AF-A0A2S8FXY1-F1
#
_entry.id   AF-A0A2S8FXY1-F1
#
_cell.length_a   1.000
_cell.length_b   1.000
_cell.length_c   1.000
_cell.angle_alpha   90.00
_cell.angle_beta   90.00
_cell.angle_gamma   90.00
#
_symmetry.space_group_name_H-M   'P 1'
#
loop_
_entity.id
_entity.type
_entity.pdbx_description
1 polymer ?
#
loop_
_entity_poly.entity_id
_entity_poly.type
_entity_poly.pdbx_seq_one_letter_code
_entity_poly.pdbx_strand_id
1 'polypeptide(L)'
;MKLALSKRKAKKLAAGTIFYSDTLGMWYLSLYMVVDGKAGPFGMNPHETEEAAIADGNETLKVTDGDWIEIEEDQADAYIEQHAWHRWNPGG
;
A
#
# COMPACT_ATOMS: atom_id res chain seq x y z
N MET A 1 -0.74 -7.79 -8.43
CA MET A 1 0.02 -6.94 -7.47
C MET A 1 -0.49 -7.21 -6.07
N LYS A 2 0.27 -6.91 -5.00
CA LYS A 2 -0.24 -6.94 -3.61
C LYS A 2 -0.45 -5.54 -3.07
N LEU A 3 -1.43 -5.35 -2.20
CA LEU A 3 -1.74 -4.06 -1.59
C LEU A 3 -2.04 -4.22 -0.10
N ALA A 4 -1.54 -3.29 0.71
CA ALA A 4 -1.87 -3.18 2.12
C ALA A 4 -2.19 -1.74 2.51
N LEU A 5 -3.12 -1.58 3.46
CA LEU A 5 -3.55 -0.28 3.99
C LEU A 5 -3.32 -0.20 5.49
N SER A 6 -2.60 0.82 5.94
CA SER A 6 -2.38 1.10 7.36
C SER A 6 -3.03 2.41 7.81
N LYS A 7 -3.68 2.38 8.98
CA LYS A 7 -4.17 3.57 9.68
C LYS A 7 -3.15 4.02 10.72
N ARG A 8 -2.39 5.07 10.40
CA ARG A 8 -1.34 5.66 11.25
C ARG A 8 -1.89 6.87 12.01
N LYS A 9 -2.19 6.72 13.31
CA LYS A 9 -2.85 7.73 14.17
C LYS A 9 -4.21 8.20 13.61
N ALA A 10 -4.96 8.98 14.37
CA ALA A 10 -6.38 9.25 14.12
C ALA A 10 -6.75 9.89 12.76
N LYS A 11 -5.78 10.33 11.94
CA LYS A 11 -6.03 11.11 10.71
C LYS A 11 -5.04 10.88 9.56
N LYS A 12 -4.20 9.84 9.57
CA LYS A 12 -3.30 9.57 8.42
C LYS A 12 -3.44 8.12 8.00
N LEU A 13 -3.73 7.92 6.72
CA LEU A 13 -3.69 6.60 6.10
C LEU A 13 -2.43 6.53 5.24
N ALA A 14 -1.81 5.35 5.26
CA ALA A 14 -0.75 5.00 4.34
C ALA A 14 -1.17 3.74 3.59
N ALA A 15 -0.83 3.66 2.31
CA ALA A 15 -0.96 2.45 1.52
C ALA A 15 0.42 2.02 1.03
N GLY A 16 0.57 0.74 0.76
CA GLY A 16 1.70 0.27 -0.03
C GLY A 16 1.26 -0.81 -1.01
N THR A 17 1.93 -0.85 -2.16
CA THR A 17 1.75 -1.90 -3.15
C THR A 17 3.07 -2.60 -3.43
N ILE A 18 3.00 -3.91 -3.66
CA ILE A 18 4.14 -4.75 -4.02
C ILE A 18 3.90 -5.36 -5.39
N PHE A 19 4.81 -5.08 -6.31
CA PHE A 19 4.75 -5.58 -7.69
C PHE A 19 6.14 -5.95 -8.20
N TYR A 20 6.17 -6.84 -9.18
CA TYR A 20 7.39 -7.18 -9.90
C TYR A 20 7.49 -6.33 -11.17
N SER A 21 8.66 -5.78 -11.46
CA SER A 21 8.95 -5.08 -12.72
C SER A 21 9.72 -5.99 -13.65
N ASP A 22 9.10 -6.48 -14.72
CA ASP A 22 9.78 -7.29 -15.74
C ASP A 22 10.89 -6.52 -16.46
N THR A 23 10.76 -5.19 -16.55
CA THR A 23 11.75 -4.34 -17.21
C THR A 23 13.04 -4.23 -16.40
N LEU A 24 12.93 -4.18 -15.07
CA LEU A 24 14.07 -3.99 -14.16
C LEU A 24 14.47 -5.31 -13.46
N GLY A 25 13.68 -6.37 -13.63
CA GLY A 25 13.95 -7.69 -13.08
C GLY A 25 13.85 -7.77 -11.57
N MET A 26 13.07 -6.88 -10.93
CA MET A 26 13.08 -6.74 -9.46
C MET A 26 11.71 -6.41 -8.87
N TRP A 27 11.57 -6.69 -7.57
CA TRP A 27 10.37 -6.38 -6.79
C TRP A 27 10.40 -4.94 -6.29
N TYR A 28 9.24 -4.32 -6.20
CA TYR A 28 9.09 -2.95 -5.73
C TYR A 28 8.05 -2.86 -4.64
N LEU A 29 8.37 -2.12 -3.58
CA LEU A 29 7.41 -1.58 -2.63
C LEU A 29 7.15 -0.11 -3.00
N SER A 30 5.98 0.19 -3.53
CA SER A 30 5.51 1.57 -3.72
C SER A 30 4.67 2.00 -2.52
N LEU A 31 4.97 3.17 -1.96
CA LEU A 31 4.31 3.71 -0.77
C LEU A 31 3.52 4.95 -1.13
N TYR A 32 2.29 5.02 -0.63
CA TYR A 32 1.38 6.14 -0.85
C TYR A 32 0.95 6.73 0.47
N MET A 33 0.89 8.06 0.52
CA MET A 33 0.23 8.79 1.58
C MET A 33 -1.18 9.12 1.15
N VAL A 34 -2.16 8.87 2.02
CA VAL A 34 -3.56 9.20 1.74
C VAL A 34 -3.99 10.34 2.64
N VAL A 35 -4.29 11.49 2.03
CA VAL A 35 -4.70 12.73 2.71
C VAL A 35 -5.99 13.22 2.07
N ASP A 36 -7.01 13.46 2.88
CA ASP A 36 -8.32 13.95 2.43
C ASP A 36 -8.93 13.11 1.30
N GLY A 37 -8.76 11.78 1.37
CA GLY A 37 -9.26 10.83 0.38
C GLY A 37 -8.45 10.74 -0.90
N LYS A 38 -7.34 11.48 -1.04
CA LYS A 38 -6.45 11.43 -2.20
C LYS A 38 -5.18 10.66 -1.86
N ALA A 39 -4.84 9.68 -2.68
CA ALA A 39 -3.56 8.98 -2.61
C ALA A 39 -2.50 9.77 -3.40
N GLY A 40 -1.30 9.92 -2.82
CA GLY A 40 -0.14 10.48 -3.50
C GLY A 40 1.10 9.63 -3.23
N PRO A 41 1.97 9.41 -4.23
CA PRO A 41 3.19 8.63 -4.05
C PRO A 41 4.12 9.34 -3.06
N PHE A 42 4.72 8.55 -2.17
CA PHE A 42 5.62 9.04 -1.11
C PHE A 42 7.00 8.38 -1.17
N GLY A 43 7.09 7.13 -1.64
CA GLY A 43 8.36 6.43 -1.77
C GLY A 43 8.24 5.19 -2.65
N MET A 44 9.36 4.73 -3.16
CA MET A 44 9.44 3.50 -3.94
C MET A 44 10.77 2.82 -3.66
N ASN A 45 10.73 1.60 -3.15
CA ASN A 45 11.90 0.84 -2.71
C ASN A 45 12.05 -0.41 -3.57
N PRO A 46 13.21 -0.61 -4.24
CA PRO A 46 13.51 -1.84 -4.95
C PRO A 46 14.00 -2.96 -4.02
N HIS A 47 13.65 -4.21 -4.33
CA HIS A 47 14.02 -5.41 -3.59
C HIS A 47 14.33 -6.57 -4.55
N GLU A 48 15.25 -7.46 -4.14
CA GLU A 48 15.63 -8.63 -4.94
C GLU A 48 14.56 -9.74 -4.90
N THR A 49 13.82 -9.86 -3.81
CA THR A 49 12.77 -10.87 -3.63
C THR A 49 11.46 -10.25 -3.16
N GLU A 50 10.36 -10.96 -3.38
CA GLU A 50 9.04 -10.54 -2.92
C GLU A 50 8.97 -10.48 -1.39
N GLU A 51 9.57 -11.47 -0.70
CA GLU A 51 9.58 -11.56 0.75
C GLU A 51 10.29 -10.36 1.40
N ALA A 52 11.36 -9.87 0.77
CA ALA A 52 12.06 -8.68 1.24
C ALA A 52 11.19 -7.41 1.09
N ALA A 53 10.43 -7.29 -0.01
CA ALA A 53 9.48 -6.20 -0.20
C ALA A 53 8.32 -6.27 0.81
N ILE A 54 7.81 -7.48 1.10
CA ILE A 54 6.76 -7.70 2.10
C ILE A 54 7.27 -7.34 3.50
N ALA A 55 8.48 -7.77 3.86
CA ALA A 55 9.08 -7.47 5.16
C ALA A 55 9.26 -5.96 5.38
N ASP A 56 9.79 -5.24 4.38
CA ASP A 56 9.88 -3.77 4.43
C ASP A 56 8.49 -3.15 4.52
N GLY A 57 7.55 -3.59 3.69
CA GLY A 57 6.17 -3.12 3.71
C GLY A 57 5.50 -3.30 5.08
N ASN A 58 5.69 -4.45 5.72
CA ASN A 58 5.20 -4.72 7.08
C ASN A 58 5.83 -3.79 8.11
N GLU A 59 7.14 -3.57 8.05
CA GLU A 59 7.83 -2.65 8.96
C GLU A 59 7.38 -1.20 8.75
N THR A 60 7.30 -0.78 7.48
CA THR A 60 7.03 0.59 7.06
C THR A 60 5.56 0.96 7.19
N LEU A 61 4.63 0.02 7.01
CA LEU A 61 3.20 0.25 7.20
C LEU A 61 2.72 -0.17 8.59
N LYS A 62 3.51 -0.94 9.36
CA LYS A 62 3.07 -1.58 10.62
C LYS A 62 1.86 -2.48 10.41
N VAL A 63 1.95 -3.33 9.40
CA VAL A 63 0.97 -4.37 9.05
C VAL A 63 1.65 -5.75 9.11
N THR A 64 0.89 -6.81 8.90
CA THR A 64 1.33 -8.21 8.90
C THR A 64 1.14 -8.84 7.52
N ASP A 65 1.73 -10.01 7.29
CA ASP A 65 1.61 -10.75 6.03
C ASP A 65 0.15 -10.99 5.62
N GLY A 66 -0.75 -11.20 6.58
CA GLY A 66 -2.18 -11.43 6.32
C GLY A 66 -2.98 -10.18 5.94
N ASP A 67 -2.39 -8.99 6.07
CA ASP A 67 -3.03 -7.72 5.70
C ASP A 67 -2.84 -7.39 4.20
N TRP A 68 -1.97 -8.11 3.50
CA TRP A 68 -1.75 -7.95 2.07
C TRP A 68 -2.80 -8.69 1.28
N ILE A 69 -3.48 -7.96 0.39
CA ILE A 69 -4.45 -8.53 -0.54
C ILE A 69 -3.88 -8.55 -1.95
N GLU A 70 -4.26 -9.54 -2.75
CA GLU A 70 -4.01 -9.53 -4.18
C GLU A 70 -4.99 -8.58 -4.86
N ILE A 71 -4.47 -7.75 -5.75
CA ILE A 71 -5.24 -6.78 -6.51
C ILE A 71 -4.60 -6.55 -7.89
N GLU A 72 -5.46 -6.28 -8.88
CA GLU A 72 -5.03 -5.82 -10.19
C GLU A 72 -4.53 -4.37 -10.13
N GLU A 73 -3.60 -4.01 -11.00
CA GLU A 73 -2.96 -2.68 -10.98
C GLU A 73 -3.97 -1.55 -11.18
N ASP A 74 -4.90 -1.71 -12.13
CA ASP A 74 -5.96 -0.75 -12.45
C ASP A 74 -7.03 -0.60 -11.37
N GLN A 75 -7.08 -1.51 -10.40
CA GLN A 75 -8.02 -1.50 -9.28
C GLN A 75 -7.44 -0.91 -8.00
N ALA A 76 -6.12 -0.73 -7.92
CA ALA A 76 -5.44 -0.32 -6.69
C ALA A 76 -5.87 1.05 -6.19
N ASP A 77 -5.91 2.06 -7.06
CA ASP A 77 -6.29 3.42 -6.68
C ASP A 77 -7.75 3.48 -6.19
N ALA A 78 -8.67 2.86 -6.92
CA ALA A 78 -10.08 2.78 -6.54
C ALA A 78 -10.27 2.07 -5.19
N TYR A 79 -9.51 1.00 -4.93
CA TYR A 79 -9.53 0.30 -3.66
C TYR A 79 -9.03 1.20 -2.52
N ILE A 80 -7.91 1.90 -2.72
CA ILE A 80 -7.35 2.84 -1.74
C ILE A 80 -8.38 3.92 -1.43
N GLU A 81 -8.98 4.55 -2.43
CA GLU A 81 -9.97 5.63 -2.26
C GLU A 81 -11.20 5.16 -1.47
N GLN A 82 -11.80 4.03 -1.87
CA GLN A 82 -12.99 3.46 -1.21
C GLN A 82 -12.71 3.13 0.26
N HIS A 83 -11.62 2.41 0.53
CA HIS A 83 -11.32 1.93 1.88
C HIS A 83 -10.66 2.99 2.75
N ALA A 84 -10.05 4.01 2.15
CA ALA A 84 -9.56 5.17 2.88
C ALA A 84 -10.69 6.02 3.42
N TRP A 85 -11.72 6.27 2.60
CA TRP A 85 -12.87 7.08 2.97
C TRP A 85 -13.63 6.48 4.16
N HIS A 86 -13.91 5.16 4.13
CA HIS A 86 -14.57 4.44 5.24
C HIS A 86 -13.76 4.46 6.55
N ARG A 87 -12.42 4.53 6.48
CA ARG A 87 -11.56 4.59 7.68
C ARG A 87 -11.47 5.99 8.30
N TRP A 88 -11.86 7.05 7.56
CA TRP A 88 -11.89 8.44 8.04
C TRP A 88 -13.26 8.86 8.60
N ASN A 89 -14.35 8.34 8.04
CA ASN A 89 -15.71 8.57 8.51
C ASN A 89 -16.38 7.26 8.96
N PRO A 90 -16.18 6.83 10.23
CA PRO A 90 -16.82 5.62 10.74
C PRO A 90 -18.34 5.74 10.99
N GLY A 91 -18.98 6.85 10.59
CA GLY A 91 -20.38 7.16 10.89
C GLY A 91 -21.17 7.68 9.69
N GLY A 92 -21.09 7.00 8.56
CA GLY A 92 -22.13 7.13 7.53
C GLY A 92 -23.51 6.79 8.10
#